data_AF-A0A952R742-F1
#
_entry.id   AF-A0A952R742-F1
#
_cell.length_a   1.000
_cell.length_b   1.000
_cell.length_c   1.000
_cell.angle_alpha   90.00
_cell.angle_beta   90.00
_cell.angle_gamma   90.00
#
_symmetry.space_group_name_H-M   'P 1'
#
loop_
_entity.id
_entity.type
_entity.pdbx_description
1 polymer ?
#
loop_
_entity_poly.entity_id
_entity_poly.type
_entity_poly.pdbx_seq_one_letter_code
_entity_poly.pdbx_strand_id
1 'polypeptide(L)'
;MDATLKRRLLALSGLELRARWLQATLPSWSLTQACQALGELAEECEASDDAAAEAMLPVALCLIRMGTEDRAEGAPRLEALSRAAAATGRLSLERLLRRGAPTDPPIVRVPDYGAARELTLGERRSLARRPDRRYFPRLLADPNPMVASILLGNPHLTLDDVLRMTARRPATPAVLQQIACSPRWVARRRVRQSMLLNPGSPDEVAMPLLPLCARTELSELVDDPSLPLVRRATAREILDRRPPLAPPTQRTLQ
;
A
#
# COMPACT_ATOMS: atom_id res chain seq x y z
N MET A 1 14.94 7.67 28.03
CA MET A 1 13.50 7.80 27.75
C MET A 1 13.31 7.74 26.25
N ASP A 2 12.94 6.56 25.76
CA ASP A 2 12.93 6.23 24.34
C ASP A 2 11.92 7.11 23.59
N ALA A 3 12.34 7.72 22.48
CA ALA A 3 11.40 8.45 21.64
C ALA A 3 10.45 7.43 21.01
N THR A 4 9.14 7.61 21.22
CA THR A 4 8.10 6.78 20.59
C THR A 4 8.32 6.76 19.08
N LEU A 5 8.05 5.62 18.42
CA LEU A 5 8.27 5.45 16.97
C LEU A 5 7.64 6.59 16.17
N LYS A 6 6.42 7.02 16.56
CA LYS A 6 5.73 8.20 16.02
C LYS A 6 6.65 9.43 15.98
N ARG A 7 7.22 9.83 17.12
CA ARG A 7 8.10 11.02 17.23
C ARG A 7 9.34 10.90 16.35
N ARG A 8 9.97 9.72 16.31
CA ARG A 8 11.16 9.49 15.47
C ARG A 8 10.86 9.63 13.98
N LEU A 9 9.76 9.04 13.52
CA LEU A 9 9.36 9.12 12.12
C LEU A 9 9.00 10.56 11.74
N LEU A 10 8.22 11.25 12.56
CA LEU A 10 7.81 12.63 12.26
C LEU A 10 8.98 13.62 12.26
N ALA A 11 10.06 13.34 13.01
CA ALA A 11 11.27 14.16 13.00
C ALA A 11 12.09 14.06 11.70
N LEU A 12 11.90 13.02 10.89
CA LEU A 12 12.59 12.85 9.61
C LEU A 12 11.81 13.51 8.46
N SER A 13 12.52 14.09 7.50
CA SER A 13 11.91 14.80 6.37
C SER A 13 11.55 13.85 5.21
N GLY A 14 10.27 13.87 4.83
CA GLY A 14 9.78 13.14 3.66
C GLY A 14 9.56 11.65 3.87
N LEU A 15 8.64 11.10 3.09
CA LEU A 15 8.21 9.70 3.22
C LEU A 15 9.33 8.69 2.96
N GLU A 16 10.14 8.92 1.93
CA GLU A 16 11.19 7.97 1.53
C GLU A 16 12.28 7.84 2.59
N LEU A 17 12.71 8.95 3.20
CA LEU A 17 13.71 8.92 4.27
C LEU A 17 13.18 8.19 5.50
N ARG A 18 11.93 8.45 5.89
CA ARG A 18 11.24 7.77 7.00
C ARG A 18 11.16 6.25 6.78
N ALA A 19 10.75 5.83 5.58
CA ALA A 19 10.62 4.43 5.23
C ALA A 19 11.99 3.72 5.18
N ARG A 20 13.00 4.34 4.56
CA ARG A 20 14.36 3.78 4.52
C ARG A 20 15.01 3.68 5.89
N TRP A 21 14.83 4.70 6.74
CA TRP A 21 15.31 4.65 8.12
C TRP A 21 14.68 3.47 8.88
N LEU A 22 13.37 3.28 8.73
CA LEU A 22 12.67 2.16 9.36
C LEU A 22 13.15 0.81 8.80
N GLN A 23 13.29 0.68 7.49
CA GLN A 23 13.79 -0.54 6.84
C GLN A 23 15.21 -0.91 7.32
N ALA A 24 16.08 0.08 7.53
CA ALA A 24 17.44 -0.15 8.05
C ALA A 24 17.45 -0.47 9.56
N THR A 25 16.48 0.03 10.32
CA THR A 25 16.49 -0.03 11.79
C THR A 25 15.67 -1.20 12.35
N LEU A 26 14.53 -1.52 11.73
CA LEU A 26 13.60 -2.57 12.19
C LEU A 26 14.23 -3.98 12.31
N PRO A 27 15.20 -4.39 11.47
CA PRO A 27 15.88 -5.67 11.64
C PRO A 27 16.72 -5.78 12.92
N SER A 28 17.26 -4.67 13.43
CA SER A 28 18.07 -4.68 14.66
C SER A 28 17.24 -4.73 15.94
N TRP A 29 15.93 -4.48 15.84
CA TRP A 29 15.02 -4.55 16.98
C TRP A 29 14.69 -5.99 17.34
N SER A 30 14.52 -6.27 18.63
CA SER A 30 13.89 -7.54 19.03
C SER A 30 12.44 -7.59 18.54
N LEU A 31 11.89 -8.80 18.37
CA LEU A 31 10.48 -8.98 17.96
C LEU A 31 9.52 -8.29 18.93
N THR A 32 9.79 -8.35 20.22
CA THR A 32 8.98 -7.69 21.26
C THR A 32 8.98 -6.18 21.09
N GLN A 33 10.15 -5.55 20.92
CA GLN A 33 10.26 -4.11 20.70
C GLN A 33 9.54 -3.67 19.42
N ALA A 34 9.73 -4.42 18.32
CA ALA A 34 9.07 -4.14 17.06
C ALA A 34 7.54 -4.28 17.17
N CYS A 35 7.04 -5.36 17.79
CA CYS A 35 5.61 -5.56 17.98
C CYS A 35 4.99 -4.46 18.84
N GLN A 36 5.66 -4.07 19.92
CA GLN A 36 5.22 -2.98 20.77
C GLN A 36 5.15 -1.66 20.00
N ALA A 37 6.27 -1.24 19.38
CA ALA A 37 6.36 0.06 18.73
C ALA A 37 5.43 0.19 17.51
N LEU A 38 5.32 -0.86 16.68
CA LEU A 38 4.41 -0.88 15.53
C LEU A 38 2.95 -0.99 15.97
N GLY A 39 2.66 -1.78 17.02
CA GLY A 39 1.31 -1.95 17.56
C GLY A 39 0.75 -0.68 18.18
N GLU A 40 1.54 0.03 19.00
CA GLU A 40 1.14 1.32 19.60
C GLU A 40 0.81 2.36 18.51
N LEU A 41 1.68 2.48 17.50
CA LEU A 41 1.44 3.41 16.40
C LEU A 41 0.20 3.03 15.56
N ALA A 42 -0.02 1.75 15.30
CA ALA A 42 -1.19 1.27 14.58
C ALA A 42 -2.49 1.55 15.36
N GLU A 43 -2.48 1.36 16.68
CA GLU A 43 -3.61 1.63 17.57
C GLU A 43 -3.95 3.14 17.61
N GLU A 44 -2.95 4.01 17.75
CA GLU A 44 -3.14 5.46 17.65
C GLU A 44 -3.70 5.89 16.29
N CYS A 45 -3.26 5.25 15.20
CA CYS A 45 -3.76 5.51 13.85
C CYS A 45 -5.22 5.06 13.67
N GLU A 46 -5.61 3.91 14.23
CA GLU A 46 -7.01 3.44 14.26
C GLU A 46 -7.90 4.39 15.08
N ALA A 47 -7.37 5.00 16.14
CA ALA A 47 -8.05 6.03 16.94
C ALA A 47 -8.22 7.39 16.21
N SER A 48 -7.80 7.49 14.94
CA SER A 48 -7.90 8.68 14.09
C SER A 48 -7.06 9.89 14.55
N ASP A 49 -5.88 9.63 15.12
CA ASP A 49 -4.83 10.64 15.30
C ASP A 49 -4.13 10.91 13.94
N ASP A 50 -4.18 12.16 13.47
CA ASP A 50 -3.62 12.55 12.17
C ASP A 50 -2.08 12.41 12.13
N ALA A 51 -1.38 12.68 13.23
CA ALA A 51 0.07 12.54 13.32
C ALA A 51 0.47 11.06 13.34
N ALA A 52 -0.35 10.20 13.95
CA ALA A 52 -0.20 8.76 13.88
C ALA A 52 -0.44 8.24 12.45
N ALA A 53 -1.45 8.73 11.74
CA ALA A 53 -1.68 8.37 10.34
C ALA A 53 -0.50 8.79 9.42
N GLU A 54 0.06 9.98 9.64
CA GLU A 54 1.25 10.44 8.92
C GLU A 54 2.48 9.55 9.21
N ALA A 55 2.68 9.14 10.47
CA ALA A 55 3.75 8.22 10.87
C ALA A 55 3.49 6.76 10.46
N MET A 56 2.23 6.36 10.28
CA MET A 56 1.85 5.00 9.88
C MET A 56 2.12 4.75 8.38
N LEU A 57 2.09 5.79 7.54
CA LEU A 57 2.37 5.67 6.11
C LEU A 57 3.76 5.10 5.77
N PRO A 58 4.89 5.57 6.35
CA PRO A 58 6.20 4.94 6.13
C PRO A 58 6.27 3.52 6.72
N VAL A 59 5.53 3.21 7.78
CA VAL A 59 5.42 1.84 8.30
C VAL A 59 4.74 0.94 7.26
N ALA A 60 3.60 1.36 6.71
CA ALA A 60 2.91 0.63 5.67
C ALA A 60 3.81 0.37 4.47
N LEU A 61 4.52 1.40 3.99
CA LEU A 61 5.50 1.26 2.90
C LEU A 61 6.63 0.27 3.24
N CYS A 62 7.18 0.32 4.46
CA CYS A 62 8.21 -0.62 4.91
C CYS A 62 7.70 -2.07 4.92
N LEU A 63 6.51 -2.32 5.47
CA LEU A 63 5.90 -3.66 5.50
C LEU A 63 5.62 -4.20 4.10
N ILE A 64 5.18 -3.33 3.18
CA ILE A 64 4.97 -3.69 1.77
C ILE A 64 6.29 -4.07 1.10
N ARG A 65 7.36 -3.29 1.29
CA ARG A 65 8.69 -3.59 0.72
C ARG A 65 9.25 -4.92 1.25
N MET A 66 9.12 -5.17 2.55
CA MET A 66 9.53 -6.44 3.16
C MET A 66 8.77 -7.65 2.56
N GLY A 67 7.50 -7.48 2.20
CA GLY A 67 6.69 -8.55 1.61
C GLY A 67 6.91 -8.75 0.11
N THR A 68 7.53 -7.79 -0.58
CA THR A 68 7.59 -7.73 -2.06
C THR A 68 9.02 -7.69 -2.61
N GLU A 69 9.83 -6.72 -2.21
CA GLU A 69 11.21 -6.51 -2.69
C GLU A 69 12.20 -7.44 -1.96
N ASP A 70 12.09 -7.53 -0.63
CA ASP A 70 13.03 -8.27 0.23
C ASP A 70 12.50 -9.65 0.64
N ARG A 71 11.68 -10.30 -0.20
CA ARG A 71 10.84 -11.46 0.22
C ARG A 71 11.63 -12.57 0.93
N ALA A 72 12.88 -12.82 0.55
CA ALA A 72 13.72 -13.86 1.15
C ALA A 72 13.98 -13.63 2.65
N GLU A 73 14.21 -12.38 3.07
CA GLU A 73 14.48 -12.02 4.47
C GLU A 73 13.25 -11.43 5.16
N GLY A 74 12.46 -10.66 4.42
CA GLY A 74 11.29 -9.96 4.90
C GLY A 74 10.11 -10.88 5.20
N ALA A 75 9.85 -11.92 4.41
CA ALA A 75 8.71 -12.81 4.66
C ALA A 75 8.82 -13.56 6.01
N PRO A 76 9.95 -14.24 6.34
CA PRO A 76 10.11 -14.85 7.66
C PRO A 76 9.99 -13.86 8.81
N ARG A 77 10.47 -12.62 8.62
CA ARG A 77 10.40 -11.56 9.62
C ARG A 77 8.95 -11.11 9.85
N LEU A 78 8.18 -10.90 8.78
CA LEU A 78 6.76 -10.53 8.86
C LEU A 78 5.92 -11.64 9.53
N GLU A 79 6.20 -12.91 9.21
CA GLU A 79 5.57 -14.06 9.87
C GLU A 79 5.90 -14.11 11.37
N ALA A 80 7.16 -13.88 11.74
CA ALA A 80 7.57 -13.81 13.14
C ALA A 80 6.89 -12.65 13.89
N LEU A 81 6.78 -11.47 13.26
CA LEU A 81 6.03 -10.33 13.81
C LEU A 81 4.54 -10.65 13.95
N SER A 82 3.93 -11.30 12.96
CA SER A 82 2.51 -11.69 13.02
C SER A 82 2.24 -12.65 14.19
N ARG A 83 3.10 -13.65 14.39
CA ARG A 83 2.98 -14.59 15.52
C ARG A 83 3.19 -13.89 16.86
N ALA A 84 4.17 -13.01 16.96
CA ALA A 84 4.43 -12.26 18.19
C ALA A 84 3.31 -11.26 18.51
N ALA A 85 2.72 -10.60 17.51
CA ALA A 85 1.55 -9.73 17.67
C ALA A 85 0.35 -10.51 18.23
N ALA A 86 0.06 -11.69 17.66
CA ALA A 86 -0.99 -12.57 18.15
C ALA A 86 -0.75 -13.03 19.59
N ALA A 87 0.47 -13.47 19.91
CA ALA A 87 0.85 -13.93 21.25
C ALA A 87 0.77 -12.82 22.32
N THR A 88 0.90 -11.55 21.92
CA THR A 88 0.89 -10.38 22.83
C THR A 88 -0.41 -9.58 22.76
N GLY A 89 -1.42 -10.04 22.02
CA GLY A 89 -2.72 -9.37 21.91
C GLY A 89 -2.70 -8.04 21.15
N ARG A 90 -1.70 -7.80 20.28
CA ARG A 90 -1.56 -6.56 19.50
C ARG A 90 -2.42 -6.60 18.23
N LEU A 91 -3.74 -6.55 18.42
CA LEU A 91 -4.72 -6.75 17.35
C LEU A 91 -4.57 -5.78 16.15
N SER A 92 -4.22 -4.51 16.39
CA SER A 92 -4.04 -3.53 15.30
C SER A 92 -2.84 -3.88 14.41
N LEU A 93 -1.75 -4.42 15.00
CA LEU A 93 -0.62 -4.94 14.24
C LEU A 93 -0.96 -6.26 13.54
N GLU A 94 -1.72 -7.13 14.19
CA GLU A 94 -2.18 -8.38 13.59
C GLU A 94 -2.95 -8.10 12.28
N ARG A 95 -3.90 -7.15 12.30
CA ARG A 95 -4.67 -6.73 11.11
C ARG A 95 -3.78 -6.28 9.94
N LEU A 96 -2.75 -5.49 10.22
CA LEU A 96 -1.78 -5.03 9.22
C LEU A 96 -0.99 -6.18 8.57
N LEU A 97 -0.74 -7.24 9.33
CA LEU A 97 0.07 -8.38 8.92
C LEU A 97 -0.74 -9.56 8.39
N ARG A 98 -2.08 -9.47 8.40
CA ARG A 98 -2.95 -10.49 7.80
C ARG A 98 -2.57 -10.73 6.34
N ARG A 99 -2.70 -11.99 5.93
CA ARG A 99 -2.46 -12.44 4.56
C ARG A 99 -3.68 -13.21 4.10
N GLY A 100 -4.14 -12.91 2.89
CA GLY A 100 -5.12 -13.74 2.21
C GLY A 100 -4.49 -14.99 1.60
N ALA A 101 -5.34 -15.86 1.08
CA ALA A 101 -4.86 -16.98 0.28
C ALA A 101 -4.13 -16.45 -0.97
N PRO A 102 -2.96 -17.00 -1.32
CA PRO A 102 -2.32 -16.66 -2.57
C PRO A 102 -3.29 -16.95 -3.72
N THR A 103 -3.52 -15.96 -4.57
CA THR A 103 -4.35 -16.11 -5.76
C THR A 103 -3.43 -16.24 -6.96
N ASP A 104 -3.73 -17.17 -7.86
CA ASP A 104 -2.94 -17.31 -9.08
C ASP A 104 -2.99 -16.00 -9.87
N PRO A 105 -1.82 -15.49 -10.31
CA PRO A 105 -1.80 -14.28 -11.10
C PRO A 105 -2.55 -14.53 -12.42
N PRO A 106 -3.45 -13.63 -12.82
CA PRO A 106 -4.15 -13.78 -14.08
C PRO A 106 -3.15 -13.68 -15.24
N ILE A 107 -3.40 -14.44 -16.31
CA ILE A 107 -2.60 -14.36 -17.52
C ILE A 107 -2.99 -13.06 -18.26
N VAL A 108 -2.11 -12.07 -18.22
CA VAL A 108 -2.28 -10.79 -18.91
C VAL A 108 -1.36 -10.73 -20.13
N ARG A 109 -1.94 -10.51 -21.31
CA ARG A 109 -1.19 -10.43 -22.57
C ARG A 109 -0.42 -9.11 -22.68
N VAL A 110 0.77 -9.17 -23.27
CA VAL A 110 1.53 -7.96 -23.62
C VAL A 110 0.73 -7.16 -24.66
N PRO A 111 0.52 -5.85 -24.48
CA PRO A 111 -0.17 -5.01 -25.44
C PRO A 111 0.56 -4.95 -26.78
N ASP A 112 -0.19 -4.83 -27.88
CA ASP A 112 0.41 -4.52 -29.18
C ASP A 112 0.87 -3.05 -29.22
N TYR A 113 2.19 -2.86 -29.34
CA TYR A 113 2.81 -1.55 -29.42
C TYR A 113 2.74 -0.89 -30.81
N GLY A 114 2.12 -1.55 -31.80
CA GLY A 114 1.99 -1.08 -33.17
C GLY A 114 3.26 -1.27 -34.00
N ALA A 115 4.09 -2.25 -33.64
CA ALA A 115 5.30 -2.62 -34.36
C ALA A 115 5.06 -3.90 -35.18
N ALA A 116 5.85 -4.11 -36.23
CA ALA A 116 5.73 -5.31 -37.09
C ALA A 116 5.97 -6.64 -36.36
N ARG A 117 6.57 -6.59 -35.17
CA ARG A 117 6.76 -7.71 -34.24
C ARG A 117 6.51 -7.27 -32.81
N GLU A 118 6.34 -8.23 -31.91
CA GLU A 118 6.32 -7.95 -30.47
C GLU A 118 7.63 -7.26 -30.03
N LEU A 119 7.49 -6.23 -29.21
CA LEU A 119 8.64 -5.52 -28.64
C LEU A 119 9.26 -6.32 -27.50
N THR A 120 10.57 -6.43 -27.54
CA THR A 120 11.37 -7.00 -26.45
C THR A 120 11.15 -6.21 -25.15
N LEU A 121 11.41 -6.85 -24.01
CA LEU A 121 11.33 -6.17 -22.73
C LEU A 121 12.24 -4.92 -22.66
N GLY A 122 13.44 -4.98 -23.26
CA GLY A 122 14.35 -3.85 -23.33
C GLY A 122 13.78 -2.65 -24.10
N GLU A 123 13.13 -2.91 -25.24
CA GLU A 123 12.46 -1.88 -26.04
C GLU A 123 11.29 -1.25 -25.28
N ARG A 124 10.45 -2.06 -24.63
CA ARG A 124 9.31 -1.56 -23.82
C ARG A 124 9.79 -0.71 -22.64
N ARG A 125 10.85 -1.13 -21.95
CA ARG A 125 11.52 -0.34 -20.89
C ARG A 125 12.11 0.96 -21.42
N SER A 126 12.67 0.95 -22.63
CA SER A 126 13.19 2.16 -23.29
C SER A 126 12.05 3.14 -23.60
N LEU A 127 10.93 2.66 -24.14
CA LEU A 127 9.74 3.48 -24.38
C LEU A 127 9.18 4.10 -23.09
N ALA A 128 9.17 3.34 -21.98
CA ALA A 128 8.68 3.83 -20.68
C ALA A 128 9.45 5.04 -20.12
N ARG A 129 10.70 5.27 -20.56
CA ARG A 129 11.51 6.43 -20.16
C ARG A 129 11.25 7.68 -20.99
N ARG A 130 10.66 7.51 -22.19
CA ARG A 130 10.53 8.61 -23.15
C ARG A 130 9.42 9.58 -22.71
N PRO A 131 9.54 10.86 -23.10
CA PRO A 131 8.48 11.84 -22.85
C PRO A 131 7.25 11.64 -23.75
N ASP A 132 7.36 10.82 -24.80
CA ASP A 132 6.31 10.58 -25.78
C ASP A 132 5.13 9.79 -25.18
N ARG A 133 4.00 10.50 -24.99
CA ARG A 133 2.77 9.95 -24.44
C ARG A 133 1.98 9.07 -25.43
N ARG A 134 2.37 9.00 -26.71
CA ARG A 134 1.71 8.14 -27.73
C ARG A 134 1.63 6.67 -27.31
N TYR A 135 2.63 6.20 -26.57
CA TYR A 135 2.71 4.79 -26.13
C TYR A 135 2.10 4.56 -24.74
N PHE A 136 1.70 5.60 -24.01
CA PHE A 136 1.22 5.47 -22.63
C PHE A 136 0.02 4.51 -22.50
N PRO A 137 -1.02 4.54 -23.36
CA PRO A 137 -2.10 3.58 -23.24
C PRO A 137 -1.65 2.11 -23.22
N ARG A 138 -0.56 1.78 -23.93
CA ARG A 138 0.06 0.45 -23.93
C ARG A 138 1.00 0.25 -22.74
N LEU A 139 1.81 1.24 -22.38
CA LEU A 139 2.72 1.16 -21.24
C LEU A 139 1.98 1.00 -19.90
N LEU A 140 0.85 1.70 -19.73
CA LEU A 140 -0.04 1.56 -18.55
C LEU A 140 -0.72 0.18 -18.51
N ALA A 141 -0.76 -0.51 -19.65
CA ALA A 141 -1.33 -1.82 -19.81
C ALA A 141 -0.33 -2.96 -19.70
N ASP A 142 0.96 -2.64 -19.61
CA ASP A 142 2.02 -3.61 -19.67
C ASP A 142 2.04 -4.48 -18.40
N PRO A 143 2.02 -5.83 -18.52
CA PRO A 143 2.00 -6.70 -17.36
C PRO A 143 3.36 -6.82 -16.67
N ASN A 144 4.45 -6.35 -17.28
CA ASN A 144 5.78 -6.57 -16.74
C ASN A 144 6.13 -5.52 -15.65
N PRO A 145 6.45 -5.95 -14.42
CA PRO A 145 6.75 -5.03 -13.33
C PRO A 145 7.97 -4.13 -13.60
N MET A 146 8.94 -4.58 -14.41
CA MET A 146 10.10 -3.74 -14.77
C MET A 146 9.71 -2.56 -15.68
N VAL A 147 8.69 -2.71 -16.52
CA VAL A 147 8.17 -1.62 -17.34
C VAL A 147 7.42 -0.63 -16.44
N ALA A 148 6.55 -1.14 -15.56
CA ALA A 148 5.84 -0.31 -14.59
C ALA A 148 6.79 0.47 -13.67
N SER A 149 7.82 -0.18 -13.12
CA SER A 149 8.84 0.44 -12.26
C SER A 149 9.51 1.65 -12.94
N ILE A 150 9.91 1.50 -14.20
CA ILE A 150 10.49 2.60 -14.99
C ILE A 150 9.45 3.69 -15.27
N LEU A 151 8.24 3.31 -15.67
CA LEU A 151 7.17 4.24 -15.99
C LEU A 151 6.79 5.11 -14.78
N LEU A 152 6.75 4.54 -13.57
CA LEU A 152 6.44 5.26 -12.32
C LEU A 152 7.44 6.39 -12.01
N GLY A 153 8.67 6.27 -12.51
CA GLY A 153 9.70 7.31 -12.46
C GLY A 153 9.61 8.36 -13.58
N ASN A 154 8.77 8.14 -14.61
CA ASN A 154 8.64 9.06 -15.72
C ASN A 154 7.99 10.39 -15.25
N PRO A 155 8.58 11.56 -15.58
CA PRO A 155 8.03 12.86 -15.18
C PRO A 155 6.70 13.19 -15.86
N HIS A 156 6.43 12.61 -17.03
CA HIS A 156 5.18 12.81 -17.77
C HIS A 156 4.05 11.89 -17.27
N LEU A 157 4.32 10.96 -16.34
CA LEU A 157 3.26 10.14 -15.74
C LEU A 157 2.39 10.97 -14.80
N THR A 158 1.08 10.92 -15.03
CA THR A 158 0.07 11.68 -14.27
C THR A 158 -0.60 10.83 -13.19
N LEU A 159 -1.35 11.48 -12.30
CA LEU A 159 -2.18 10.76 -11.33
C LEU A 159 -3.24 9.89 -12.01
N ASP A 160 -3.92 10.41 -13.04
CA ASP A 160 -4.96 9.66 -13.76
C ASP A 160 -4.38 8.44 -14.48
N ASP A 161 -3.15 8.54 -14.97
CA ASP A 161 -2.43 7.38 -15.53
C ASP A 161 -2.26 6.27 -14.48
N VAL A 162 -1.81 6.63 -13.26
CA VAL A 162 -1.62 5.66 -12.18
C VAL A 162 -2.94 5.11 -11.66
N LEU A 163 -3.99 5.94 -11.55
CA LEU A 163 -5.33 5.47 -11.19
C LEU A 163 -5.87 4.46 -12.21
N ARG A 164 -5.58 4.65 -13.51
CA ARG A 164 -5.91 3.66 -14.54
C ARG A 164 -5.13 2.35 -14.37
N MET A 165 -3.89 2.40 -13.93
CA MET A 165 -3.11 1.20 -13.63
C MET A 165 -3.67 0.46 -12.41
N THR A 166 -4.00 1.18 -11.33
CA THR A 166 -4.49 0.58 -10.08
C THR A 166 -5.92 0.07 -10.16
N ALA A 167 -6.77 0.69 -10.99
CA ALA A 167 -8.15 0.25 -11.20
C ALA A 167 -8.31 -0.89 -12.23
N ARG A 168 -7.23 -1.26 -12.93
CA ARG A 168 -7.28 -2.24 -14.02
C ARG A 168 -7.71 -3.63 -13.53
N ARG A 169 -8.59 -4.27 -14.30
CA ARG A 169 -9.10 -5.63 -14.09
C ARG A 169 -9.00 -6.43 -15.41
N PRO A 170 -8.43 -7.64 -15.46
CA PRO A 170 -7.78 -8.33 -14.33
C PRO A 170 -6.56 -7.54 -13.85
N ALA A 171 -6.31 -7.60 -12.53
CA ALA A 171 -5.18 -6.92 -11.92
C ALA A 171 -3.87 -7.64 -12.26
N THR A 172 -2.77 -6.91 -12.26
CA THR A 172 -1.43 -7.51 -12.33
C THR A 172 -0.75 -7.33 -10.97
N PRO A 173 -0.77 -8.34 -10.07
CA PRO A 173 -0.20 -8.26 -8.72
C PRO A 173 1.17 -7.61 -8.65
N ALA A 174 2.11 -8.05 -9.50
CA ALA A 174 3.46 -7.52 -9.52
C ALA A 174 3.52 -6.03 -9.90
N VAL A 175 2.65 -5.54 -10.79
CA VAL A 175 2.57 -4.12 -11.14
C VAL A 175 1.98 -3.31 -9.98
N LEU A 176 0.93 -3.82 -9.31
CA LEU A 176 0.37 -3.17 -8.14
C LEU A 176 1.38 -3.06 -7.00
N GLN A 177 2.21 -4.09 -6.79
CA GLN A 177 3.32 -4.05 -5.84
C GLN A 177 4.34 -2.95 -6.20
N GLN A 178 4.71 -2.79 -7.47
CA GLN A 178 5.60 -1.69 -7.90
C GLN A 178 5.01 -0.30 -7.60
N ILE A 179 3.69 -0.13 -7.80
CA ILE A 179 2.99 1.12 -7.46
C ILE A 179 3.01 1.35 -5.94
N ALA A 180 2.76 0.29 -5.15
CA ALA A 180 2.76 0.34 -3.69
C ALA A 180 4.12 0.71 -3.10
N CYS A 181 5.20 0.17 -3.67
CA CYS A 181 6.57 0.45 -3.23
C CYS A 181 7.08 1.85 -3.63
N SER A 182 6.36 2.55 -4.51
CA SER A 182 6.74 3.90 -4.95
C SER A 182 6.24 4.97 -3.95
N PRO A 183 7.14 5.65 -3.22
CA PRO A 183 6.77 6.68 -2.23
C PRO A 183 5.98 7.81 -2.87
N ARG A 184 6.37 8.19 -4.09
CA ARG A 184 5.71 9.22 -4.90
C ARG A 184 4.23 8.93 -5.08
N TRP A 185 3.86 7.67 -5.33
CA TRP A 185 2.49 7.29 -5.67
C TRP A 185 1.70 6.84 -4.45
N VAL A 186 2.28 6.03 -3.54
CA VAL A 186 1.61 5.55 -2.33
C VAL A 186 1.28 6.69 -1.34
N ALA A 187 2.04 7.80 -1.37
CA ALA A 187 1.71 8.99 -0.60
C ALA A 187 0.34 9.59 -0.98
N ARG A 188 -0.13 9.35 -2.20
CA ARG A 188 -1.40 9.88 -2.68
C ARG A 188 -2.57 9.00 -2.24
N ARG A 189 -3.46 9.57 -1.42
CA ARG A 189 -4.63 8.88 -0.89
C ARG A 189 -5.52 8.24 -1.96
N ARG A 190 -5.76 8.92 -3.09
CA ARG A 190 -6.52 8.38 -4.22
C ARG A 190 -5.90 7.11 -4.82
N VAL A 191 -4.57 7.02 -4.86
CA VAL A 191 -3.87 5.82 -5.34
C VAL A 191 -4.09 4.67 -4.36
N ARG A 192 -3.88 4.90 -3.06
CA ARG A 192 -4.14 3.89 -2.02
C ARG A 192 -5.58 3.37 -2.09
N GLN A 193 -6.56 4.27 -2.16
CA GLN A 193 -7.97 3.90 -2.24
C GLN A 193 -8.28 3.09 -3.50
N SER A 194 -7.77 3.51 -4.67
CA SER A 194 -7.98 2.77 -5.92
C SER A 194 -7.37 1.36 -5.87
N MET A 195 -6.25 1.16 -5.17
CA MET A 195 -5.67 -0.16 -4.96
C MET A 195 -6.53 -1.01 -4.00
N LEU A 196 -7.01 -0.43 -2.91
CA LEU A 196 -7.85 -1.16 -1.94
C LEU A 196 -9.16 -1.64 -2.56
N LEU A 197 -9.75 -0.83 -3.44
CA LEU A 197 -10.96 -1.15 -4.23
C LEU A 197 -10.70 -2.07 -5.43
N ASN A 198 -9.46 -2.51 -5.66
CA ASN A 198 -9.17 -3.53 -6.67
C ASN A 198 -9.16 -4.92 -6.02
N PRO A 199 -10.10 -5.82 -6.37
CA PRO A 199 -10.13 -7.19 -5.85
C PRO A 199 -8.83 -7.96 -6.03
N GLY A 200 -8.11 -7.69 -7.13
CA GLY A 200 -6.85 -8.36 -7.46
C GLY A 200 -5.61 -7.70 -6.85
N SER A 201 -5.76 -6.68 -5.99
CA SER A 201 -4.65 -6.20 -5.17
C SER A 201 -4.18 -7.28 -4.20
N PRO A 202 -2.87 -7.56 -4.12
CA PRO A 202 -2.33 -8.50 -3.13
C PRO A 202 -2.59 -8.01 -1.71
N ASP A 203 -2.89 -8.92 -0.79
CA ASP A 203 -3.17 -8.54 0.60
C ASP A 203 -1.91 -8.06 1.35
N GLU A 204 -0.71 -8.46 0.90
CA GLU A 204 0.57 -7.89 1.35
C GLU A 204 0.65 -6.39 1.08
N VAL A 205 -0.08 -5.92 0.06
CA VAL A 205 -0.20 -4.49 -0.28
C VAL A 205 -1.42 -3.87 0.39
N ALA A 206 -2.57 -4.54 0.35
CA ALA A 206 -3.82 -3.97 0.84
C ALA A 206 -3.86 -3.82 2.36
N MET A 207 -3.47 -4.85 3.13
CA MET A 207 -3.62 -4.84 4.60
C MET A 207 -2.83 -3.71 5.27
N PRO A 208 -1.57 -3.42 4.89
CA PRO A 208 -0.83 -2.31 5.47
C PRO A 208 -1.44 -0.92 5.21
N LEU A 209 -2.25 -0.77 4.15
CA LEU A 209 -2.86 0.50 3.76
C LEU A 209 -4.22 0.75 4.41
N LEU A 210 -4.89 -0.28 4.95
CA LEU A 210 -6.23 -0.15 5.54
C LEU A 210 -6.30 0.87 6.69
N PRO A 211 -5.36 0.91 7.65
CA PRO A 211 -5.42 1.89 8.74
C PRO A 211 -5.22 3.34 8.29
N LEU A 212 -4.79 3.58 7.05
CA LEU A 212 -4.61 4.92 6.49
C LEU A 212 -5.88 5.48 5.84
N CYS A 213 -6.95 4.70 5.79
CA CYS A 213 -8.23 5.06 5.17
C CYS A 213 -9.11 5.83 6.14
N ALA A 214 -9.84 6.84 5.66
CA ALA A 214 -10.88 7.46 6.48
C ALA A 214 -12.08 6.53 6.67
N ARG A 215 -12.96 6.92 7.59
CA ARG A 215 -14.20 6.17 7.90
C ARG A 215 -15.06 5.88 6.66
N THR A 216 -15.23 6.87 5.77
CA THR A 216 -16.04 6.72 4.54
C THR A 216 -15.42 5.72 3.57
N GLU A 217 -14.09 5.75 3.41
CA GLU A 217 -13.35 4.81 2.57
C GLU A 217 -13.41 3.39 3.12
N LEU A 218 -13.30 3.21 4.43
CA LEU A 218 -13.47 1.90 5.06
C LEU A 218 -14.90 1.36 4.87
N SER A 219 -15.91 2.23 4.96
CA SER A 219 -17.31 1.84 4.72
C SER A 219 -17.50 1.33 3.29
N GLU A 220 -16.96 2.05 2.30
CA GLU A 220 -16.98 1.64 0.89
C GLU A 220 -16.33 0.25 0.69
N LEU A 221 -15.18 -0.01 1.34
CA LEU A 221 -14.50 -1.31 1.27
C LEU A 221 -15.32 -2.44 1.90
N VAL A 222 -16.05 -2.18 2.99
CA VAL A 222 -16.86 -3.21 3.62
C VAL A 222 -18.06 -3.58 2.74
N ASP A 223 -18.66 -2.57 2.11
CA ASP A 223 -19.89 -2.72 1.35
C ASP A 223 -19.66 -3.30 -0.06
N ASP A 224 -18.42 -3.30 -0.57
CA ASP A 224 -18.08 -3.90 -1.87
C ASP A 224 -17.94 -5.43 -1.78
N PRO A 225 -18.90 -6.22 -2.34
CA PRO A 225 -18.86 -7.68 -2.28
C PRO A 225 -17.81 -8.31 -3.20
N SER A 226 -17.23 -7.55 -4.14
CA SER A 226 -16.20 -8.05 -5.06
C SER A 226 -14.83 -8.18 -4.40
N LEU A 227 -14.62 -7.56 -3.23
CA LEU A 227 -13.36 -7.61 -2.50
C LEU A 227 -13.19 -8.90 -1.68
N PRO A 228 -11.95 -9.38 -1.50
CA PRO A 228 -11.67 -10.54 -0.65
C PRO A 228 -12.25 -10.40 0.76
N LEU A 229 -12.84 -11.48 1.28
CA LEU A 229 -13.49 -11.50 2.60
C LEU A 229 -12.57 -11.01 3.72
N VAL A 230 -11.30 -11.44 3.72
CA VAL A 230 -10.31 -11.02 4.72
C VAL A 230 -10.11 -9.50 4.74
N ARG A 231 -10.14 -8.85 3.57
CA ARG A 231 -10.02 -7.39 3.44
C ARG A 231 -11.25 -6.69 3.99
N ARG A 232 -12.44 -7.16 3.61
CA ARG A 232 -13.73 -6.60 4.07
C ARG A 232 -13.89 -6.75 5.58
N ALA A 233 -13.59 -7.93 6.13
CA ALA A 233 -13.64 -8.18 7.57
C ALA A 233 -12.64 -7.30 8.33
N THR A 234 -11.41 -7.18 7.84
CA THR A 234 -10.39 -6.32 8.46
C THR A 234 -10.78 -4.84 8.38
N ALA A 235 -11.33 -4.39 7.25
CA ALA A 235 -11.85 -3.03 7.09
C ALA A 235 -13.00 -2.74 8.08
N ARG A 236 -13.91 -3.71 8.30
CA ARG A 236 -14.99 -3.62 9.29
C ARG A 236 -14.44 -3.48 10.70
N GLU A 237 -13.49 -4.32 11.10
CA GLU A 237 -12.87 -4.24 12.43
C GLU A 237 -12.20 -2.89 12.69
N ILE A 238 -11.55 -2.30 11.68
CA ILE A 238 -10.95 -0.96 11.79
C ILE A 238 -12.04 0.11 11.84
N LEU A 239 -13.08 -0.01 11.01
CA LEU A 239 -14.21 0.92 10.95
C LEU A 239 -14.94 1.02 12.29
N ASP A 240 -15.14 -0.11 12.97
CA ASP A 240 -15.84 -0.17 14.25
C ASP A 240 -15.03 0.48 15.39
N ARG A 241 -13.70 0.58 15.23
CA ARG A 241 -12.80 1.26 16.17
C ARG A 241 -12.66 2.75 15.93
N ARG A 242 -12.92 3.22 14.71
CA ARG A 242 -12.86 4.66 14.41
C ARG A 242 -14.03 5.39 15.06
N PRO A 243 -13.80 6.59 15.62
CA PRO A 243 -14.90 7.43 16.11
C PRO A 243 -15.91 7.71 14.97
N PRO A 244 -17.22 7.81 15.29
CA PRO A 244 -18.21 8.21 14.31
C PRO A 244 -17.94 9.64 13.84
N LEU A 245 -18.32 9.94 12.60
CA LEU A 245 -18.29 11.33 12.11
C LEU A 245 -19.24 12.15 13.00
N ALA A 246 -18.79 13.31 13.45
CA ALA A 246 -19.67 14.25 14.13
C ALA A 246 -20.86 14.58 13.20
N PRO A 247 -22.11 14.60 13.71
CA PRO A 247 -23.24 15.02 12.90
C PRO A 247 -22.98 16.44 12.37
N PRO A 248 -23.38 16.75 11.13
CA PRO A 248 -23.19 18.09 10.58
C PRO A 248 -23.84 19.10 11.52
N THR A 249 -23.03 20.04 12.01
CA THR A 249 -23.51 21.12 12.86
C THR A 249 -24.52 21.90 12.04
N GLN A 250 -25.81 21.80 12.39
CA GLN A 250 -26.84 22.60 11.77
C GLN A 250 -26.47 24.06 12.02
N ARG A 251 -25.99 24.75 10.98
CA ARG A 251 -25.81 26.21 11.03
C ARG A 251 -27.21 26.79 11.15
N THR A 252 -27.59 27.15 12.36
CA THR A 252 -28.77 27.98 12.62
C THR A 252 -28.56 29.28 11.85
N LEU A 253 -29.31 29.45 10.76
CA LEU A 253 -29.41 30.74 10.08
C LEU A 253 -30.17 31.67 11.04
N GLN A 254 -29.47 32.64 11.61
CA GLN A 254 -30.06 33.83 12.23
C GLN A 254 -29.97 35.00 11.25
#